data_AF-A0A7W7DRZ9-F1
#
_entry.id   AF-A0A7W7DRZ9-F1
#
_cell.length_a   1.000
_cell.length_b   1.000
_cell.length_c   1.000
_cell.angle_alpha   90.00
_cell.angle_beta   90.00
_cell.angle_gamma   90.00
#
_symmetry.space_group_name_H-M   'P 1'
#
loop_
_entity.id
_entity.type
_entity.pdbx_description
1 polymer ?
#
loop_
_entity_poly.entity_id
_entity_poly.type
_entity_poly.pdbx_seq_one_letter_code
_entity_poly.pdbx_strand_id
1 'polypeptide(L)'
;MKFTKRVASLLTSGALMGVSLVGISAPSASADGGCLSTAVGVNNSSGVFQLKKTLPLKKGPYSACEDGLFALKGRKFYAWCYDRNAHGNMWYYGREQFDDDMGWVYIGNVTFLSGTLNPCPFS
;
A
#
# COMPACT_ATOMS: atom_id res chain seq x y z
N MET A 1 0.55 -2.02 -30.85
CA MET A 1 1.29 -0.84 -31.37
C MET A 1 1.91 -0.11 -30.18
N LYS A 2 3.16 -0.47 -29.84
CA LYS A 2 4.35 0.40 -29.80
C LYS A 2 4.21 1.67 -28.93
N PHE A 3 4.73 1.56 -27.71
CA PHE A 3 4.97 2.64 -26.74
C PHE A 3 6.00 3.64 -27.29
N THR A 4 5.59 4.89 -27.47
CA THR A 4 6.49 5.96 -27.91
C THR A 4 7.12 6.62 -26.69
N LYS A 5 8.31 6.14 -26.29
CA LYS A 5 9.20 6.84 -25.38
C LYS A 5 9.77 8.06 -26.09
N ARG A 6 9.57 9.26 -25.54
CA ARG A 6 10.39 10.44 -25.88
C ARG A 6 11.14 10.87 -24.62
N VAL A 7 12.34 10.34 -24.48
CA VAL A 7 13.36 10.85 -23.55
C VAL A 7 14.25 11.75 -24.38
N ALA A 8 14.15 13.06 -24.16
CA ALA A 8 15.06 14.03 -24.76
C ALA A 8 16.19 14.31 -23.75
N SER A 9 17.31 13.60 -23.93
CA SER A 9 18.58 13.94 -23.31
C SER A 9 19.23 15.09 -24.09
N LEU A 10 19.46 16.22 -23.43
CA LEU A 10 20.42 17.22 -23.86
C LEU A 10 21.54 17.25 -22.84
N LEU A 11 22.67 16.64 -23.24
CA LEU A 11 23.97 16.73 -22.58
C LEU A 11 24.57 18.08 -22.95
N THR A 12 24.76 18.96 -21.97
CA THR A 12 25.62 20.14 -22.11
C THR A 12 26.77 20.01 -21.12
N SER A 13 27.95 19.68 -21.65
CA SER A 13 29.22 19.70 -20.94
C SER A 13 29.66 21.14 -20.69
N GLY A 14 29.80 21.54 -19.43
CA GLY A 14 30.44 22.78 -18.99
C GLY A 14 31.31 22.48 -17.77
N ALA A 15 32.62 22.70 -17.89
CA ALA A 15 33.62 22.38 -16.87
C ALA A 15 33.78 23.51 -15.83
N LEU A 16 33.55 23.13 -14.56
CA LEU A 16 34.25 23.49 -13.30
C LEU A 16 34.62 24.97 -13.04
N MET A 17 33.90 25.61 -12.11
CA MET A 17 34.46 26.31 -10.92
C MET A 17 33.41 26.35 -9.81
N GLY A 18 33.88 26.26 -8.56
CA GLY A 18 33.09 25.87 -7.39
C GLY A 18 31.83 26.69 -7.15
N VAL A 19 30.71 25.99 -7.05
CA VAL A 19 29.49 26.46 -6.41
C VAL A 19 29.12 25.39 -5.40
N SER A 20 29.02 25.82 -4.14
CA SER A 20 28.64 25.02 -2.99
C SER A 20 27.52 24.05 -3.35
N LEU A 21 27.67 22.80 -2.90
CA LEU A 21 26.61 21.80 -2.90
C LEU A 21 25.44 22.35 -2.09
N VAL A 22 24.58 23.16 -2.71
CA VAL A 22 23.25 23.42 -2.19
C VAL A 22 22.53 22.09 -2.39
N GLY A 23 22.52 21.29 -1.32
CA GLY A 23 21.86 20.01 -1.28
C GLY A 23 20.46 20.18 -1.84
N ILE A 24 20.24 19.61 -3.01
CA ILE A 24 18.91 19.48 -3.57
C ILE A 24 18.26 18.43 -2.68
N SER A 25 17.68 18.87 -1.57
CA SER A 25 16.77 18.07 -0.78
C SER A 25 15.68 17.66 -1.76
N ALA A 26 15.72 16.40 -2.22
CA ALA A 26 14.59 15.83 -2.91
C ALA A 26 13.36 16.12 -2.03
N PRO A 27 12.28 16.70 -2.57
CA PRO A 27 11.09 16.89 -1.77
C PRO A 27 10.71 15.52 -1.22
N SER A 28 10.73 15.39 0.10
CA SER A 28 10.16 14.24 0.78
C SER A 28 8.72 14.16 0.28
N ALA A 29 8.38 13.13 -0.48
CA ALA A 29 7.00 12.88 -0.84
C ALA A 29 6.22 12.79 0.47
N SER A 30 5.48 13.85 0.79
CA SER A 30 4.59 13.85 1.93
C SER A 30 3.62 12.70 1.66
N ALA A 31 3.45 11.81 2.65
CA ALA A 31 2.41 10.81 2.61
C ALA A 31 1.06 11.54 2.56
N ASP A 32 0.66 11.81 1.31
CA ASP A 32 -0.60 12.34 0.86
C ASP A 32 -1.72 11.57 1.58
N GLY A 33 -2.82 12.24 1.95
CA GLY A 33 -3.81 11.81 2.96
C GLY A 33 -4.37 10.38 2.86
N GLY A 34 -4.05 9.61 1.82
CA GLY A 34 -4.33 8.18 1.69
C GLY A 34 -3.54 7.23 2.61
N CYS A 35 -2.50 7.69 3.33
CA CYS A 35 -1.87 6.87 4.39
C CYS A 35 -2.46 7.09 5.78
N LEU A 36 -3.35 8.08 5.94
CA LEU A 36 -4.14 8.19 7.14
C LEU A 36 -5.06 6.96 7.16
N SER A 37 -4.79 6.04 8.09
CA SER A 37 -5.69 4.93 8.36
C SER A 37 -7.04 5.53 8.74
N THR A 38 -7.98 5.61 7.82
CA THR A 38 -9.36 5.86 8.23
C THR A 38 -9.71 4.72 9.16
N ALA A 39 -9.98 5.04 10.43
CA ALA A 39 -10.33 4.04 11.41
C ALA A 39 -11.55 3.26 10.89
N VAL A 40 -11.32 2.05 10.39
CA VAL A 40 -12.39 1.17 9.95
C VAL A 40 -13.01 0.61 11.22
N GLY A 41 -14.01 1.32 11.75
CA GLY A 41 -14.60 1.02 13.05
C GLY A 41 -15.59 -0.15 13.05
N VAL A 42 -15.98 -0.67 11.88
CA VAL A 42 -17.01 -1.72 11.77
C VAL A 42 -16.55 -2.81 10.82
N ASN A 43 -16.58 -4.06 11.30
CA ASN A 43 -16.54 -5.23 10.45
C ASN A 43 -17.93 -5.45 9.82
N ASN A 44 -18.04 -5.26 8.51
CA ASN A 44 -19.26 -5.53 7.75
C ASN A 44 -19.14 -6.76 6.83
N SER A 45 -18.10 -7.57 7.03
CA SER A 45 -17.71 -8.65 6.14
C SER A 45 -17.48 -9.96 6.88
N SER A 46 -17.44 -11.05 6.12
CA SER A 46 -17.09 -12.40 6.59
C SER A 46 -15.90 -12.99 5.82
N GLY A 47 -15.14 -12.13 5.13
CA GLY A 47 -14.10 -12.50 4.19
C GLY A 47 -12.92 -13.19 4.87
N VAL A 48 -12.67 -14.44 4.50
CA VAL A 48 -11.50 -15.20 4.94
C VAL A 48 -10.57 -15.39 3.76
N PHE A 49 -9.32 -14.98 3.95
CA PHE A 49 -8.27 -15.07 2.95
C PHE A 49 -7.06 -15.82 3.50
N GLN A 50 -6.22 -16.36 2.61
CA GLN A 50 -4.91 -16.89 2.97
C GLN A 50 -3.80 -15.97 2.47
N LEU A 51 -2.80 -15.70 3.31
CA LEU A 51 -1.62 -14.92 2.94
C LEU A 51 -0.67 -15.72 2.05
N LYS A 52 -0.34 -15.18 0.87
CA LYS A 52 0.57 -15.82 -0.10
C LYS A 52 2.04 -15.68 0.28
N LYS A 53 2.39 -14.67 1.09
CA LYS A 53 3.76 -14.38 1.52
C LYS A 53 3.77 -13.70 2.90
N THR A 54 4.92 -13.74 3.56
CA THR A 54 5.17 -13.00 4.80
C THR A 54 5.44 -11.55 4.45
N LEU A 55 4.70 -10.62 5.04
CA LEU A 55 4.77 -9.18 4.75
C LEU A 55 4.25 -8.35 5.92
N PRO A 56 4.69 -7.10 6.09
CA PRO A 56 4.07 -6.18 7.03
C PRO A 56 2.69 -5.71 6.51
N LEU A 57 1.70 -5.67 7.38
CA LEU A 57 0.43 -5.01 7.09
C LEU A 57 0.65 -3.50 7.04
N LYS A 58 0.10 -2.81 6.05
CA LYS A 58 0.29 -1.38 5.89
C LYS A 58 -0.64 -0.58 6.80
N LYS A 59 -0.20 0.59 7.26
CA LYS A 59 -1.06 1.53 8.00
C LYS A 59 -2.11 2.22 7.12
N GLY A 60 -1.98 2.16 5.80
CA GLY A 60 -2.99 2.65 4.85
C GLY A 60 -2.98 1.85 3.53
N PRO A 61 -3.97 2.05 2.65
CA PRO A 61 -4.10 1.34 1.37
C PRO A 61 -3.09 1.79 0.30
N TYR A 62 -1.83 2.04 0.67
CA TYR A 62 -0.74 2.34 -0.25
C TYR A 62 0.52 1.61 0.16
N SER A 63 1.32 1.19 -0.83
CA SER A 63 2.61 0.56 -0.57
C SER A 63 3.62 1.48 0.11
N ALA A 64 3.47 2.79 -0.05
CA ALA A 64 4.30 3.81 0.56
C ALA A 64 3.95 4.08 2.04
N CYS A 65 2.81 3.61 2.53
CA CYS A 65 2.43 3.79 3.92
C CYS A 65 3.35 3.00 4.86
N GLU A 66 3.42 3.46 6.09
CA GLU A 66 4.18 2.82 7.15
C GLU A 66 3.80 1.35 7.32
N ASP A 67 4.78 0.57 7.73
CA ASP A 67 4.63 -0.83 8.06
C ASP A 67 4.07 -0.99 9.48
N GLY A 68 3.09 -1.88 9.63
CA GLY A 68 2.63 -2.42 10.90
C GLY A 68 3.23 -3.80 11.15
N LEU A 69 2.51 -4.64 11.89
CA LEU A 69 2.98 -5.99 12.21
C LEU A 69 3.01 -6.91 10.98
N PHE A 70 3.89 -7.90 11.07
CA PHE A 70 4.09 -8.88 10.02
C PHE A 70 2.98 -9.94 10.04
N ALA A 71 2.28 -10.03 8.92
CA ALA A 71 1.40 -11.14 8.62
C ALA A 71 2.20 -12.26 7.97
N LEU A 72 2.08 -13.49 8.48
CA LEU A 72 2.90 -14.62 8.01
C LEU A 72 2.25 -15.39 6.87
N LYS A 73 3.07 -15.86 5.93
CA LYS A 73 2.63 -16.74 4.83
C LYS A 73 1.83 -17.94 5.34
N GLY A 74 0.79 -18.31 4.59
CA GLY A 74 -0.05 -19.50 4.83
C GLY A 74 -1.11 -19.31 5.90
N ARG A 75 -1.01 -18.27 6.73
CA ARG A 75 -2.00 -17.95 7.76
C ARG A 75 -3.23 -17.27 7.18
N LYS A 76 -4.33 -17.29 7.94
CA LYS A 76 -5.56 -16.63 7.55
C LYS A 76 -5.47 -15.13 7.79
N PHE A 77 -6.06 -14.38 6.88
CA PHE A 77 -6.34 -12.97 7.02
C PHE A 77 -7.86 -12.79 7.03
N TYR A 78 -8.38 -12.26 8.13
CA TYR A 78 -9.79 -11.97 8.33
C TYR A 78 -10.06 -10.54 7.87
N ALA A 79 -10.55 -10.41 6.64
CA ALA A 79 -10.80 -9.13 6.01
C ALA A 79 -12.17 -8.57 6.43
N TRP A 80 -12.17 -7.32 6.87
CA TRP A 80 -13.33 -6.59 7.35
C TRP A 80 -13.99 -5.76 6.27
N CYS A 81 -13.21 -5.21 5.35
CA CYS A 81 -13.69 -4.49 4.18
C CYS A 81 -12.58 -4.33 3.14
N TYR A 82 -12.94 -3.80 1.97
CA TYR A 82 -11.98 -3.36 0.96
C TYR A 82 -12.10 -1.89 0.64
N ASP A 83 -10.99 -1.32 0.19
CA ASP A 83 -10.93 0.01 -0.41
C ASP A 83 -10.10 -0.03 -1.71
N ARG A 84 -10.37 0.91 -2.61
CA ARG A 84 -9.61 1.12 -3.84
C ARG A 84 -8.92 2.46 -3.76
N ASN A 85 -7.60 2.42 -3.69
CA ASN A 85 -6.80 3.63 -3.60
C ASN A 85 -6.83 4.45 -4.90
N ALA A 86 -6.29 5.68 -4.87
CA ALA A 86 -6.29 6.60 -6.01
C ALA A 86 -5.54 6.05 -7.25
N HIS A 87 -4.70 5.03 -7.07
CA HIS A 87 -4.00 4.34 -8.15
C HIS A 87 -4.79 3.15 -8.73
N GLY A 88 -6.03 2.94 -8.29
CA GLY A 88 -6.89 1.85 -8.73
C GLY A 88 -6.55 0.49 -8.13
N ASN A 89 -5.64 0.43 -7.16
CA ASN A 89 -5.26 -0.82 -6.48
C ASN A 89 -6.24 -1.12 -5.36
N MET A 90 -6.67 -2.37 -5.27
CA MET A 90 -7.57 -2.84 -4.22
C MET A 90 -6.78 -3.35 -3.01
N TRP A 91 -7.19 -2.90 -1.83
CA TRP A 91 -6.58 -3.24 -0.55
C TRP A 91 -7.65 -3.72 0.40
N TYR A 92 -7.30 -4.69 1.23
CA TYR A 92 -8.19 -5.26 2.23
C TYR A 92 -7.71 -4.85 3.61
N TYR A 93 -8.64 -4.33 4.40
CA TYR A 93 -8.42 -4.04 5.81
C TYR A 93 -8.86 -5.22 6.66
N GLY A 94 -8.09 -5.55 7.69
CA GLY A 94 -8.40 -6.65 8.58
C GLY A 94 -7.20 -7.06 9.42
N ARG A 95 -7.27 -8.27 9.97
CA ARG A 95 -6.22 -8.83 10.85
C ARG A 95 -5.78 -10.22 10.43
N GLU A 96 -4.60 -10.60 10.89
CA GLU A 96 -4.09 -11.95 10.79
C GLU A 96 -4.77 -12.89 11.83
N GLN A 97 -4.61 -14.20 11.70
CA GLN A 97 -5.26 -15.20 12.54
C GLN A 97 -4.83 -15.20 14.01
N PHE A 98 -3.59 -14.79 14.30
CA PHE A 98 -3.02 -14.83 15.65
C PHE A 98 -2.59 -13.46 16.18
N ASP A 99 -2.81 -12.42 15.40
CA ASP A 99 -2.45 -11.05 15.75
C ASP A 99 -3.71 -10.19 15.67
N ASP A 100 -3.99 -9.44 16.72
CA ASP A 100 -5.14 -8.53 16.76
C ASP A 100 -4.82 -7.19 16.10
N ASP A 101 -3.56 -6.94 15.73
CA ASP A 101 -3.20 -5.74 14.98
C ASP A 101 -3.82 -5.76 13.58
N MET A 102 -4.56 -4.69 13.34
CA MET A 102 -5.21 -4.44 12.07
C MET A 102 -4.27 -3.71 11.12
N GLY A 103 -4.46 -3.98 9.83
CA GLY A 103 -3.85 -3.19 8.78
C GLY A 103 -4.32 -3.58 7.39
N TRP A 104 -3.65 -3.00 6.40
CA TRP A 104 -4.00 -3.10 5.01
C TRP A 104 -3.09 -4.08 4.28
N VAL A 105 -3.70 -4.95 3.48
CA VAL A 105 -2.98 -5.87 2.59
C VAL A 105 -3.47 -5.72 1.16
N TYR A 106 -2.53 -5.64 0.21
CA TYR A 106 -2.84 -5.62 -1.21
C TYR A 106 -3.46 -6.96 -1.64
N ILE A 107 -4.54 -6.91 -2.43
CA ILE A 107 -5.27 -8.10 -2.91
C ILE A 107 -4.34 -9.15 -3.56
N GLY A 108 -3.29 -8.71 -4.27
CA GLY A 108 -2.35 -9.61 -4.92
C GLY A 108 -1.60 -10.54 -3.96
N ASN A 109 -1.55 -10.20 -2.66
CA ASN A 109 -0.84 -10.96 -1.63
C ASN A 109 -1.73 -11.95 -0.88
N VAL A 110 -3.01 -12.06 -1.25
CA VAL A 110 -3.96 -12.95 -0.59
C VAL A 110 -4.73 -13.82 -1.59
N THR A 111 -5.22 -14.97 -1.11
CA THR A 111 -6.10 -15.88 -1.85
C THR A 111 -7.43 -15.97 -1.11
N PHE A 112 -8.55 -15.81 -1.82
CA PHE A 112 -9.88 -15.96 -1.23
C PHE A 112 -10.11 -17.43 -0.80
N LEU A 113 -10.64 -17.62 0.41
CA LEU A 113 -11.05 -18.94 0.91
C LEU A 113 -12.57 -19.03 1.04
N SER A 114 -13.21 -18.06 1.71
CA SER A 114 -14.65 -18.08 1.96
C SER A 114 -15.22 -16.72 2.37
N GLY A 115 -16.55 -16.63 2.43
CA GLY A 115 -17.28 -15.48 2.96
C GLY A 115 -17.56 -14.38 1.93
N THR A 116 -17.85 -13.19 2.44
CA THR A 116 -18.16 -11.99 1.65
C THR A 116 -17.31 -10.82 2.11
N LEU A 117 -16.91 -9.96 1.18
CA LEU A 117 -16.13 -8.76 1.48
C LEU A 117 -16.82 -7.53 0.88
N ASN A 118 -17.22 -6.60 1.75
CA ASN A 118 -17.94 -5.39 1.41
C ASN A 118 -16.99 -4.17 1.36
N PRO A 119 -17.38 -3.06 0.71
CA PRO A 119 -16.62 -1.81 0.76
C PRO A 119 -16.52 -1.28 2.20
N CYS A 120 -15.47 -0.54 2.50
CA CYS A 120 -15.32 0.10 3.81
C CYS A 120 -16.39 1.20 3.97
N PRO A 121 -17.06 1.28 5.14
CA PRO A 121 -18.22 2.17 5.34
C PRO A 121 -17.88 3.68 5.35
N PHE A 122 -16.61 4.06 5.39
CA PHE A 122 -16.15 5.46 5.45
C PHE A 122 -14.81 5.70 4.73
N SER A 123 -14.52 4.98 3.64
CA SER A 123 -13.31 5.21 2.81
C SER A 123 -13.38 6.53 2.04
#